data_AF-A0A9P3JMB0-F1
#
_entry.id   AF-A0A9P3JMB0-F1
#
_cell.length_a   1.000
_cell.length_b   1.000
_cell.length_c   1.000
_cell.angle_alpha   90.00
_cell.angle_beta   90.00
_cell.angle_gamma   90.00
#
_symmetry.space_group_name_H-M   'P 1'
#
loop_
_entity.id
_entity.type
_entity.pdbx_description
1 polymer ?
#
loop_
_entity_poly.entity_id
_entity_poly.type
_entity_poly.pdbx_seq_one_letter_code
_entity_poly.pdbx_strand_id
1 'polypeptide(L)'
;MAALVTVSSAAVSATGLTSIGSGAAANHTESALTLRSVSFSGLRKDHSLCASAASSFAHAANAAATNKRNAPGQKRAAGTRAAAAEPVVASAAYVAPKKILMMGGSRFIGLYLARALVKAGHEVTLFTRGKAPIAQQIPGETDAEFAEYSAKVKHIKGDRKDFDGVRRLLRGSGFQVVYDINGREGAEVEPILDALPRLEQYIFCSSAGVYLKSDVLPHREEDAVDPKSRHKGKLDTEALLQARGAPWTSIRPVYIYGPLNYNPVEEWFFHRLKAGRPVPVPNSGTQVTQLGHVKDLARAFELVLANPLAIGEVFNISGPRYVTFDGIANACAEAMGAPKPTLVHYNPKDFDFGKKKAFPLRDQHFFASNDKAEDLLGWKPQFDLVDGLRDSYQLDFGRGTFRKAADFSVDDMILAKAGVGSSSSSPSSSAAVSAPVAAVAQASGAGFSVQQLQTMPLPRLHALARARGIHPTSRPDLIRRLAASGVAPAAAAGTATAAVAGGAGVGGGSGLSVAELQGKSIGELRALARARGVRGDTKAELVKLLSSGAAAAAPAAAAAAASSAASWSAPAAPAASSNGAGAGASALSEKQLLAKSVGELRALAARRGIRGGNKAELVKALVAASK
;
A
#
# COMPACT_ATOMS: atom_id res chain seq x y z
N MET A 1 -52.18 31.28 -22.99
CA MET A 1 -52.93 31.82 -21.84
C MET A 1 -52.24 31.28 -20.59
N ALA A 2 -51.55 32.07 -19.75
CA ALA A 2 -51.92 33.33 -19.07
C ALA A 2 -52.93 33.07 -17.93
N ALA A 3 -52.78 33.59 -16.70
CA ALA A 3 -51.76 34.47 -16.09
C ALA A 3 -51.48 33.98 -14.64
N LEU A 4 -50.40 34.29 -13.89
CA LEU A 4 -49.48 35.43 -13.79
C LEU A 4 -50.06 36.66 -13.04
N VAL A 5 -49.75 36.77 -11.75
CA VAL A 5 -49.86 37.97 -10.90
C VAL A 5 -48.57 38.07 -10.06
N THR A 6 -48.12 39.30 -9.77
CA THR A 6 -46.74 39.60 -9.31
C THR A 6 -46.76 40.77 -8.29
N VAL A 7 -45.65 40.99 -7.57
CA VAL A 7 -45.33 42.16 -6.70
C VAL A 7 -46.26 42.40 -5.47
N SER A 8 -45.86 43.11 -4.40
CA SER A 8 -44.59 43.83 -4.14
C SER A 8 -44.09 43.80 -2.68
N SER A 9 -42.84 44.23 -2.56
CA SER A 9 -42.04 44.60 -1.38
C SER A 9 -42.71 45.39 -0.25
N ALA A 10 -42.18 45.24 0.96
CA ALA A 10 -41.81 46.36 1.82
C ALA A 10 -40.54 46.01 2.64
N ALA A 11 -39.66 46.99 2.86
CA ALA A 11 -38.50 46.86 3.75
C ALA A 11 -38.41 48.09 4.66
N VAL A 12 -38.02 47.89 5.91
CA VAL A 12 -37.72 48.96 6.88
C VAL A 12 -36.37 48.64 7.52
N SER A 13 -35.61 49.69 7.84
CA SER A 13 -34.22 49.63 8.32
C SER A 13 -34.05 50.57 9.54
N ALA A 14 -32.79 50.77 9.98
CA ALA A 14 -32.33 51.72 11.00
C ALA A 14 -32.66 51.40 12.48
N THR A 15 -31.82 51.71 13.50
CA THR A 15 -30.33 51.84 13.59
C THR A 15 -29.88 51.86 15.07
N GLY A 16 -28.58 51.61 15.34
CA GLY A 16 -27.91 51.74 16.67
C GLY A 16 -26.99 50.54 16.94
N LEU A 17 -25.69 50.60 17.27
CA LEU A 17 -24.87 51.49 18.14
C LEU A 17 -25.36 51.49 19.61
N THR A 18 -24.54 51.26 20.65
CA THR A 18 -23.06 51.08 20.79
C THR A 18 -22.81 50.26 22.09
N SER A 19 -22.02 49.17 22.10
CA SER A 19 -20.55 49.05 22.32
C SER A 19 -20.05 49.09 23.78
N ILE A 20 -18.97 48.32 24.05
CA ILE A 20 -18.10 48.28 25.26
C ILE A 20 -18.72 47.65 26.53
N GLY A 21 -17.92 46.84 27.25
CA GLY A 21 -18.28 46.29 28.57
C GLY A 21 -17.54 44.99 28.95
N SER A 22 -16.30 45.08 29.44
CA SER A 22 -15.59 43.93 30.01
C SER A 22 -15.83 43.85 31.52
N GLY A 23 -16.02 42.64 32.06
CA GLY A 23 -16.15 42.37 33.50
C GLY A 23 -16.24 40.87 33.76
N ALA A 24 -15.65 40.41 34.87
CA ALA A 24 -15.51 38.98 35.16
C ALA A 24 -15.81 38.62 36.62
N ALA A 25 -16.02 37.32 36.83
CA ALA A 25 -15.88 36.55 38.08
C ALA A 25 -17.04 36.50 39.11
N ALA A 26 -17.03 35.36 39.81
CA ALA A 26 -17.47 35.10 41.18
C ALA A 26 -18.95 34.74 41.51
N ASN A 27 -19.14 33.43 41.71
CA ASN A 27 -19.55 32.79 42.98
C ASN A 27 -21.02 32.48 43.34
N HIS A 28 -21.17 31.26 43.88
CA HIS A 28 -22.30 30.68 44.65
C HIS A 28 -23.62 30.48 43.87
N THR A 29 -24.52 29.56 44.24
CA THR A 29 -24.66 28.71 45.45
C THR A 29 -24.80 27.21 45.14
N GLU A 30 -24.63 26.37 46.17
CA GLU A 30 -25.09 24.97 46.16
C GLU A 30 -26.60 24.85 46.37
N SER A 31 -27.19 23.74 45.94
CA SER A 31 -28.28 23.06 46.67
C SER A 31 -28.41 21.61 46.21
N ALA A 32 -28.39 20.67 47.15
CA ALA A 32 -28.61 19.24 46.89
C ALA A 32 -30.09 18.89 47.08
N LEU A 33 -30.57 17.87 46.34
CA LEU A 33 -31.85 17.22 46.59
C LEU A 33 -31.72 15.71 46.34
N THR A 34 -32.37 14.91 47.18
CA THR A 34 -32.04 13.48 47.39
C THR A 34 -33.27 12.59 47.24
N LEU A 35 -33.04 11.32 46.91
CA LEU A 35 -33.98 10.18 47.06
C LEU A 35 -35.25 10.24 46.16
N ARG A 36 -35.70 9.14 45.54
CA ARG A 36 -35.85 7.77 46.06
C ARG A 36 -35.74 6.70 44.96
N SER A 37 -35.25 5.52 45.34
CA SER A 37 -35.44 4.28 44.58
C SER A 37 -36.80 3.64 44.87
N VAL A 38 -37.39 2.93 43.91
CA VAL A 38 -38.58 2.08 44.11
C VAL A 38 -38.20 0.62 43.84
N SER A 39 -38.55 -0.26 44.79
CA SER A 39 -38.55 -1.72 44.61
C SER A 39 -39.99 -2.23 44.66
N PHE A 40 -40.26 -3.38 44.04
CA PHE A 40 -41.57 -4.05 44.12
C PHE A 40 -41.36 -5.57 44.24
N SER A 41 -42.17 -6.24 45.07
CA SER A 41 -41.95 -7.66 45.42
C SER A 41 -43.19 -8.33 46.01
N GLY A 42 -43.42 -9.60 45.66
CA GLY A 42 -44.52 -10.45 46.15
C GLY A 42 -45.66 -10.65 45.14
N LEU A 43 -46.52 -11.68 45.18
CA LEU A 43 -46.77 -12.93 45.98
C LEU A 43 -47.68 -13.82 45.05
N ARG A 44 -47.89 -15.15 45.14
CA ARG A 44 -47.57 -16.28 46.06
C ARG A 44 -47.80 -17.63 45.29
N LYS A 45 -46.92 -18.63 45.47
CA LYS A 45 -47.21 -20.10 45.45
C LYS A 45 -47.77 -20.72 44.12
N ASP A 46 -47.87 -22.05 43.87
CA ASP A 46 -48.00 -23.28 44.71
C ASP A 46 -47.06 -24.46 44.35
N HIS A 47 -47.26 -25.65 44.97
CA HIS A 47 -46.32 -26.79 45.07
C HIS A 47 -46.77 -28.13 44.42
N SER A 48 -45.80 -28.92 43.94
CA SER A 48 -45.70 -30.41 44.02
C SER A 48 -44.27 -30.82 43.59
N LEU A 49 -43.52 -31.77 44.18
CA LEU A 49 -43.75 -33.20 44.52
C LEU A 49 -43.84 -34.11 43.28
N CYS A 50 -43.13 -35.25 43.14
CA CYS A 50 -42.15 -35.93 44.02
C CYS A 50 -41.10 -36.75 43.19
N ALA A 51 -40.42 -37.75 43.77
CA ALA A 51 -39.21 -38.41 43.22
C ALA A 51 -39.37 -39.91 42.82
N SER A 52 -38.48 -40.40 41.94
CA SER A 52 -38.02 -41.81 41.77
C SER A 52 -36.79 -41.81 40.83
N ALA A 53 -35.66 -42.50 41.07
CA ALA A 53 -35.40 -43.95 41.07
C ALA A 53 -35.65 -44.59 39.68
N ALA A 54 -34.69 -45.02 38.83
CA ALA A 54 -33.48 -45.86 38.95
C ALA A 54 -33.70 -47.30 38.44
N SER A 55 -32.64 -47.96 37.92
CA SER A 55 -32.61 -49.33 37.30
C SER A 55 -33.05 -49.40 35.80
N SER A 56 -32.61 -50.33 34.94
CA SER A 56 -31.43 -51.24 34.94
C SER A 56 -31.15 -51.90 33.57
N PHE A 57 -29.88 -52.21 33.31
CA PHE A 57 -29.29 -53.31 32.50
C PHE A 57 -29.91 -53.86 31.17
N ALA A 58 -29.19 -53.57 30.08
CA ALA A 58 -28.49 -54.51 29.17
C ALA A 58 -29.19 -55.69 28.43
N HIS A 59 -28.85 -55.83 27.14
CA HIS A 59 -28.51 -57.16 26.55
C HIS A 59 -27.52 -57.12 25.36
N ALA A 60 -26.85 -58.26 25.20
CA ALA A 60 -25.96 -58.77 24.14
C ALA A 60 -25.98 -58.10 22.74
N ALA A 61 -24.86 -57.86 22.05
CA ALA A 61 -23.69 -58.72 21.71
C ALA A 61 -23.95 -59.74 20.58
N ASN A 62 -23.10 -59.71 19.55
CA ASN A 62 -22.90 -60.80 18.57
C ASN A 62 -21.42 -60.86 18.14
N ALA A 63 -20.97 -62.01 17.63
CA ALA A 63 -19.57 -62.43 17.66
C ALA A 63 -18.79 -62.21 16.35
N ALA A 64 -17.47 -62.47 16.42
CA ALA A 64 -16.52 -62.30 15.32
C ALA A 64 -16.43 -63.52 14.39
N ALA A 65 -15.91 -63.31 13.18
CA ALA A 65 -15.42 -64.37 12.29
C ALA A 65 -14.03 -64.00 11.74
N THR A 66 -13.04 -64.85 11.98
CA THR A 66 -11.64 -64.66 11.57
C THR A 66 -11.31 -65.40 10.28
N ASN A 67 -10.59 -64.78 9.32
CA ASN A 67 -9.49 -65.47 8.61
C ASN A 67 -8.60 -64.52 7.77
N LYS A 68 -7.29 -64.52 8.03
CA LYS A 68 -6.22 -64.94 7.06
C LYS A 68 -4.82 -64.77 7.67
N ARG A 69 -3.89 -65.61 7.21
CA ARG A 69 -2.51 -65.72 7.73
C ARG A 69 -1.48 -65.14 6.75
N ASN A 70 -0.24 -65.03 7.25
CA ASN A 70 1.04 -64.92 6.53
C ASN A 70 1.34 -63.60 5.79
N ALA A 71 2.31 -62.86 6.33
CA ALA A 71 3.28 -62.10 5.53
C ALA A 71 4.29 -63.09 4.88
N PRO A 72 5.07 -62.68 3.86
CA PRO A 72 6.32 -61.96 4.15
C PRO A 72 6.67 -60.85 3.13
N GLY A 73 7.78 -60.15 3.36
CA GLY A 73 8.47 -59.37 2.32
C GLY A 73 8.54 -57.86 2.57
N GLN A 74 9.58 -57.41 3.29
CA GLN A 74 9.93 -55.99 3.33
C GLN A 74 10.45 -55.52 1.96
N LYS A 75 9.91 -54.43 1.44
CA LYS A 75 10.61 -53.57 0.46
C LYS A 75 10.53 -52.12 0.92
N ARG A 76 11.68 -51.47 1.09
CA ARG A 76 11.77 -50.03 1.36
C ARG A 76 11.32 -49.26 0.11
N ALA A 77 10.13 -48.66 0.15
CA ALA A 77 9.78 -47.62 -0.81
C ALA A 77 10.54 -46.34 -0.45
N ALA A 78 11.15 -45.68 -1.45
CA ALA A 78 11.82 -44.40 -1.23
C ALA A 78 10.79 -43.32 -0.88
N GLY A 79 11.13 -42.45 0.07
CA GLY A 79 10.23 -41.37 0.50
C GLY A 79 9.94 -40.42 -0.66
N THR A 80 8.69 -40.38 -1.10
CA THR A 80 8.17 -39.34 -2.01
C THR A 80 8.23 -38.00 -1.31
N ARG A 81 9.35 -37.31 -1.48
CA ARG A 81 9.58 -35.93 -1.02
C ARG A 81 8.44 -35.07 -1.56
N ALA A 82 7.54 -34.66 -0.67
CA ALA A 82 6.36 -33.88 -1.06
C ALA A 82 6.80 -32.67 -1.89
N ALA A 83 6.27 -32.56 -3.11
CA ALA A 83 6.54 -31.40 -3.94
C ALA A 83 6.07 -30.15 -3.18
N ALA A 84 6.96 -29.17 -3.04
CA ALA A 84 6.54 -27.86 -2.57
C ALA A 84 5.47 -27.35 -3.54
N ALA A 85 4.32 -26.90 -3.01
CA ALA A 85 3.31 -26.30 -3.86
C ALA A 85 3.91 -25.05 -4.49
N GLU A 86 4.04 -25.05 -5.82
CA GLU A 86 4.35 -23.85 -6.59
C GLU A 86 3.36 -22.74 -6.17
N PRO A 87 3.82 -21.50 -5.96
CA PRO A 87 2.93 -20.41 -5.61
C PRO A 87 1.94 -20.23 -6.76
N VAL A 88 0.66 -20.48 -6.49
CA VAL A 88 -0.42 -20.28 -7.46
C VAL A 88 -0.54 -18.77 -7.69
N VAL A 89 0.20 -18.28 -8.68
CA VAL A 89 0.05 -16.90 -9.16
C VAL A 89 -1.39 -16.80 -9.66
N ALA A 90 -2.20 -16.05 -8.90
CA ALA A 90 -3.58 -15.81 -9.25
C ALA A 90 -3.63 -14.97 -10.55
N SER A 91 -3.69 -15.67 -11.68
CA SER A 91 -4.24 -15.11 -12.92
C SER A 91 -5.54 -14.44 -12.53
N ALA A 92 -5.71 -13.16 -12.90
CA ALA A 92 -6.90 -12.40 -12.54
C ALA A 92 -8.14 -13.13 -13.05
N ALA A 93 -8.84 -13.82 -12.14
CA ALA A 93 -9.99 -14.63 -12.48
C ALA A 93 -11.05 -13.72 -13.09
N TYR A 94 -11.71 -14.19 -14.15
CA TYR A 94 -12.74 -13.41 -14.83
C TYR A 94 -13.90 -13.13 -13.85
N VAL A 95 -13.93 -11.92 -13.30
CA VAL A 95 -15.05 -11.44 -12.48
C VAL A 95 -16.16 -11.03 -13.44
N ALA A 96 -17.23 -11.83 -13.47
CA ALA A 96 -18.42 -11.52 -14.27
C ALA A 96 -18.93 -10.10 -13.95
N PRO A 97 -19.41 -9.32 -14.95
CA PRO A 97 -19.85 -7.95 -14.78
C PRO A 97 -20.74 -7.74 -13.55
N LYS A 98 -20.38 -6.76 -12.71
CA LYS A 98 -21.10 -6.39 -11.51
C LYS A 98 -21.76 -5.03 -11.66
N LYS A 99 -22.92 -4.86 -11.02
CA LYS A 99 -23.55 -3.56 -10.84
C LYS A 99 -23.04 -2.91 -9.55
N ILE A 100 -22.20 -1.88 -9.72
CA ILE A 100 -21.37 -1.30 -8.66
C ILE A 100 -21.87 0.09 -8.29
N LEU A 101 -22.10 0.32 -7.00
CA LEU A 101 -22.26 1.64 -6.42
C LEU A 101 -20.91 2.12 -5.87
N MET A 102 -20.46 3.32 -6.23
CA MET A 102 -19.29 3.93 -5.62
C MET A 102 -19.67 5.20 -4.87
N MET A 103 -19.57 5.19 -3.55
CA MET A 103 -19.75 6.39 -2.73
C MET A 103 -18.50 7.26 -2.90
N GLY A 104 -18.62 8.30 -3.73
CA GLY A 104 -17.48 9.12 -4.18
C GLY A 104 -17.17 8.91 -5.66
N GLY A 105 -15.94 8.54 -5.99
CA GLY A 105 -15.48 8.36 -7.38
C GLY A 105 -14.99 9.64 -8.08
N SER A 106 -15.62 10.79 -7.88
CA SER A 106 -15.24 12.02 -8.62
C SER A 106 -13.92 12.70 -8.21
N ARG A 107 -13.10 12.11 -7.32
CA ARG A 107 -11.77 12.65 -6.93
C ARG A 107 -10.74 11.58 -6.57
N PHE A 108 -9.48 11.86 -6.90
CA PHE A 108 -8.27 11.11 -6.51
C PHE A 108 -8.45 9.58 -6.60
N ILE A 109 -8.27 8.82 -5.51
CA ILE A 109 -8.43 7.35 -5.43
C ILE A 109 -9.65 6.85 -6.21
N GLY A 110 -10.81 7.50 -6.03
CA GLY A 110 -12.06 7.12 -6.68
C GLY A 110 -12.06 7.30 -8.19
N LEU A 111 -11.30 8.26 -8.74
CA LEU A 111 -11.22 8.47 -10.19
C LEU A 111 -10.50 7.29 -10.85
N TYR A 112 -9.33 6.91 -10.33
CA TYR A 112 -8.53 5.80 -10.83
C TYR A 112 -9.28 4.47 -10.73
N LEU A 113 -9.90 4.20 -9.57
CA LEU A 113 -10.69 2.99 -9.37
C LEU A 113 -11.91 2.93 -10.30
N ALA A 114 -12.59 4.05 -10.54
CA ALA A 114 -13.73 4.08 -11.46
C ALA A 114 -13.31 3.78 -12.92
N ARG A 115 -12.11 4.17 -13.38
CA ARG A 115 -11.57 3.71 -14.69
C ARG A 115 -11.38 2.21 -14.69
N ALA A 116 -10.66 1.72 -13.70
CA ALA A 116 -10.23 0.34 -13.63
C ALA A 116 -11.45 -0.62 -13.68
N LEU A 117 -12.47 -0.33 -12.87
CA LEU A 117 -13.73 -1.08 -12.84
C LEU A 117 -14.57 -0.97 -14.14
N VAL A 118 -14.60 0.20 -14.80
CA VAL A 118 -15.28 0.35 -16.10
C VAL A 118 -14.52 -0.37 -17.22
N LYS A 119 -13.19 -0.34 -17.21
CA LYS A 119 -12.29 -1.03 -18.16
C LYS A 119 -12.32 -2.55 -17.97
N ALA A 120 -12.59 -3.01 -16.74
CA ALA A 120 -12.92 -4.40 -16.41
C ALA A 120 -14.36 -4.82 -16.79
N GLY A 121 -15.18 -3.90 -17.34
CA GLY A 121 -16.52 -4.20 -17.86
C GLY A 121 -17.64 -4.19 -16.82
N HIS A 122 -17.44 -3.58 -15.65
CA HIS A 122 -18.49 -3.47 -14.62
C HIS A 122 -19.38 -2.22 -14.82
N GLU A 123 -20.65 -2.29 -14.42
CA GLU A 123 -21.58 -1.15 -14.46
C GLU A 123 -21.35 -0.26 -13.22
N VAL A 124 -20.48 0.74 -13.36
CA VAL A 124 -20.12 1.66 -12.26
C VAL A 124 -21.07 2.86 -12.21
N THR A 125 -21.74 3.03 -11.07
CA THR A 125 -22.54 4.23 -10.74
C THR A 125 -21.91 4.99 -9.58
N LEU A 126 -21.52 6.24 -9.81
CA LEU A 126 -21.01 7.12 -8.75
C LEU A 126 -22.17 7.73 -7.95
N PHE A 127 -22.07 7.76 -6.62
CA PHE A 127 -22.97 8.52 -5.76
C PHE A 127 -22.24 9.77 -5.26
N THR A 128 -22.67 10.95 -5.75
CA THR A 128 -22.05 12.22 -5.36
C THR A 128 -23.06 13.37 -5.32
N ARG A 129 -22.71 14.44 -4.62
CA ARG A 129 -23.51 15.67 -4.50
C ARG A 129 -23.60 16.50 -5.78
N GLY A 130 -22.91 16.12 -6.85
CA GLY A 130 -22.84 16.91 -8.09
C GLY A 130 -22.15 18.27 -7.95
N LYS A 131 -21.31 18.47 -6.92
CA LYS A 131 -20.53 19.72 -6.69
C LYS A 131 -19.18 19.75 -7.43
N ALA A 132 -18.96 18.84 -8.36
CA ALA A 132 -17.78 18.70 -9.19
C ALA A 132 -18.16 17.85 -10.43
N PRO A 133 -17.41 17.92 -11.54
CA PRO A 133 -17.59 17.03 -12.67
C PRO A 133 -17.62 15.55 -12.26
N ILE A 134 -18.50 14.76 -12.87
CA ILE A 134 -18.64 13.33 -12.61
C ILE A 134 -17.49 12.55 -13.29
N ALA A 135 -17.18 12.97 -14.51
CA ALA A 135 -15.98 12.60 -15.24
C ALA A 135 -15.07 13.84 -15.38
N GLN A 136 -13.78 13.64 -15.14
CA GLN A 136 -12.70 14.56 -15.51
C GLN A 136 -11.52 13.70 -15.96
N GLN A 137 -10.85 14.05 -17.04
CA GLN A 137 -9.72 13.26 -17.58
C GLN A 137 -8.61 13.16 -16.53
N ILE A 138 -8.09 11.95 -16.28
CA ILE A 138 -6.94 11.79 -15.38
C ILE A 138 -5.64 12.04 -16.16
N PRO A 139 -4.61 12.66 -15.55
CA PRO A 139 -3.35 12.89 -16.24
C PRO A 139 -2.72 11.61 -16.80
N GLY A 140 -2.50 11.60 -18.12
CA GLY A 140 -1.97 10.45 -18.87
C GLY A 140 -3.03 9.54 -19.50
N GLU A 141 -4.32 9.75 -19.23
CA GLU A 141 -5.45 9.09 -19.91
C GLU A 141 -5.62 9.69 -21.31
N THR A 142 -5.74 8.84 -22.34
CA THR A 142 -6.00 9.30 -23.71
C THR A 142 -7.44 9.78 -23.87
N ASP A 143 -7.70 10.67 -24.84
CA ASP A 143 -9.05 11.20 -25.08
C ASP A 143 -10.05 10.08 -25.42
N ALA A 144 -9.58 9.01 -26.07
CA ALA A 144 -10.38 7.81 -26.36
C ALA A 144 -10.74 7.02 -25.09
N GLU A 145 -9.79 6.80 -24.18
CA GLU A 145 -10.06 6.15 -22.88
C GLU A 145 -10.98 7.01 -22.00
N PHE A 146 -10.81 8.34 -22.03
CA PHE A 146 -11.69 9.26 -21.32
C PHE A 146 -13.11 9.28 -21.90
N ALA A 147 -13.24 9.25 -23.24
CA ALA A 147 -14.53 9.12 -23.92
C ALA A 147 -15.22 7.79 -23.57
N GLU A 148 -14.48 6.67 -23.57
CA GLU A 148 -15.01 5.36 -23.19
C GLU A 148 -15.48 5.33 -21.73
N TYR A 149 -14.66 5.84 -20.79
CA TYR A 149 -15.02 5.93 -19.37
C TYR A 149 -16.25 6.83 -19.16
N SER A 150 -16.24 8.04 -19.74
CA SER A 150 -17.29 9.04 -19.52
C SER A 150 -18.64 8.66 -20.15
N ALA A 151 -18.65 7.91 -21.24
CA ALA A 151 -19.87 7.34 -21.84
C ALA A 151 -20.46 6.17 -21.03
N LYS A 152 -19.64 5.43 -20.28
CA LYS A 152 -20.06 4.25 -19.51
C LYS A 152 -20.41 4.54 -18.05
N VAL A 153 -19.77 5.52 -17.41
CA VAL A 153 -19.97 5.80 -15.98
C VAL A 153 -21.31 6.49 -15.71
N LYS A 154 -22.07 5.95 -14.73
CA LYS A 154 -23.38 6.49 -14.33
C LYS A 154 -23.27 7.34 -13.07
N HIS A 155 -24.28 8.18 -12.78
CA HIS A 155 -24.29 9.03 -11.59
C HIS A 155 -25.67 9.07 -10.91
N ILE A 156 -25.66 8.96 -9.58
CA ILE A 156 -26.78 9.29 -8.70
C ILE A 156 -26.41 10.56 -7.93
N LYS A 157 -27.22 11.61 -8.09
CA LYS A 157 -27.06 12.86 -7.34
C LYS A 157 -27.71 12.74 -5.95
N GLY A 158 -26.90 12.83 -4.90
CA GLY A 158 -27.38 12.83 -3.51
C GLY A 158 -26.30 13.28 -2.52
N ASP A 159 -26.72 13.69 -1.32
CA ASP A 159 -25.82 13.84 -0.17
C ASP A 159 -25.93 12.59 0.71
N ARG A 160 -24.80 12.06 1.17
CA ARG A 160 -24.79 10.87 2.04
C ARG A 160 -25.35 11.13 3.43
N LYS A 161 -25.49 12.41 3.80
CA LYS A 161 -26.05 12.87 5.08
C LYS A 161 -27.58 13.06 5.02
N ASP A 162 -28.20 13.01 3.84
CA ASP A 162 -29.63 12.80 3.70
C ASP A 162 -29.90 11.29 3.77
N PHE A 163 -30.01 10.75 5.00
CA PHE A 163 -30.13 9.30 5.21
C PHE A 163 -31.39 8.72 4.56
N ASP A 164 -32.51 9.45 4.58
CA ASP A 164 -33.73 9.04 3.89
C ASP A 164 -33.62 9.20 2.36
N GLY A 165 -32.85 10.18 1.88
CA GLY A 165 -32.41 10.28 0.50
C GLY A 165 -31.59 9.08 0.05
N VAL A 166 -30.59 8.65 0.81
CA VAL A 166 -29.81 7.44 0.53
C VAL A 166 -30.75 6.22 0.50
N ARG A 167 -31.62 6.04 1.49
CA ARG A 167 -32.62 4.95 1.54
C ARG A 167 -33.54 4.97 0.31
N ARG A 168 -34.02 6.15 -0.08
CA ARG A 168 -34.95 6.36 -1.22
C ARG A 168 -34.29 6.17 -2.58
N LEU A 169 -33.05 6.63 -2.76
CA LEU A 169 -32.31 6.57 -4.03
C LEU A 169 -31.70 5.18 -4.31
N LEU A 170 -31.40 4.39 -3.27
CA LEU A 170 -30.74 3.09 -3.42
C LEU A 170 -31.70 1.89 -3.33
N ARG A 171 -32.87 2.02 -2.70
CA ARG A 171 -33.84 0.92 -2.58
C ARG A 171 -34.27 0.41 -3.96
N GLY A 172 -34.13 -0.90 -4.18
CA GLY A 172 -34.54 -1.55 -5.45
C GLY A 172 -33.59 -1.34 -6.64
N SER A 173 -32.54 -0.53 -6.49
CA SER A 173 -31.56 -0.22 -7.56
C SER A 173 -30.80 -1.43 -8.12
N GLY A 174 -30.69 -2.52 -7.35
CA GLY A 174 -30.03 -3.76 -7.74
C GLY A 174 -28.51 -3.72 -7.72
N PHE A 175 -27.88 -2.78 -7.00
CA PHE A 175 -26.42 -2.82 -6.79
C PHE A 175 -26.01 -4.09 -6.04
N GLN A 176 -24.99 -4.76 -6.55
CA GLN A 176 -24.40 -5.99 -6.01
C GLN A 176 -23.20 -5.68 -5.11
N VAL A 177 -22.44 -4.64 -5.44
CA VAL A 177 -21.22 -4.25 -4.72
C VAL A 177 -21.25 -2.75 -4.41
N VAL A 178 -20.83 -2.39 -3.20
CA VAL A 178 -20.54 -0.99 -2.81
C VAL A 178 -19.03 -0.82 -2.67
N TYR A 179 -18.47 0.25 -3.23
CA TYR A 179 -17.19 0.82 -2.81
C TYR A 179 -17.46 2.13 -2.06
N ASP A 180 -17.23 2.18 -0.74
CA ASP A 180 -17.22 3.46 -0.02
C ASP A 180 -15.79 4.00 0.11
N ILE A 181 -15.48 4.95 -0.76
CA ILE A 181 -14.18 5.63 -0.84
C ILE A 181 -14.12 6.88 0.06
N ASN A 182 -15.27 7.37 0.56
CA ASN A 182 -15.33 8.62 1.35
C ASN A 182 -15.92 8.48 2.76
N GLY A 183 -16.25 7.26 3.19
CA GLY A 183 -16.78 6.91 4.51
C GLY A 183 -15.99 7.47 5.68
N ARG A 184 -16.73 7.97 6.68
CA ARG A 184 -16.18 8.59 7.90
C ARG A 184 -16.72 7.98 9.17
N GLU A 185 -18.03 7.76 9.26
CA GLU A 185 -18.73 7.28 10.47
C GLU A 185 -19.65 6.12 10.12
N GLY A 186 -19.87 5.18 11.05
CA GLY A 186 -20.79 4.04 10.88
C GLY A 186 -22.21 4.45 10.48
N ALA A 187 -22.76 5.49 11.11
CA ALA A 187 -24.10 6.02 10.79
C ALA A 187 -24.23 6.54 9.34
N GLU A 188 -23.13 6.86 8.65
CA GLU A 188 -23.16 7.21 7.23
C GLU A 188 -23.22 5.98 6.29
N VAL A 189 -23.25 4.76 6.85
CA VAL A 189 -23.21 3.47 6.12
C VAL A 189 -24.48 2.64 6.35
N GLU A 190 -25.11 2.70 7.53
CA GLU A 190 -26.39 2.03 7.82
C GLU A 190 -27.48 2.28 6.75
N PRO A 191 -27.71 3.53 6.26
CA PRO A 191 -28.72 3.80 5.24
C PRO A 191 -28.45 3.11 3.89
N ILE A 192 -27.18 2.75 3.62
CA ILE A 192 -26.77 2.04 2.40
C ILE A 192 -27.05 0.55 2.55
N LEU A 193 -26.65 -0.05 3.68
CA LEU A 193 -26.88 -1.47 3.98
C LEU A 193 -28.37 -1.80 4.03
N ASP A 194 -29.17 -0.94 4.66
CA ASP A 194 -30.62 -1.12 4.79
C ASP A 194 -31.37 -0.95 3.46
N ALA A 195 -30.81 -0.20 2.51
CA ALA A 195 -31.37 -0.04 1.16
C ALA A 195 -30.95 -1.19 0.22
N LEU A 196 -29.82 -1.84 0.50
CA LEU A 196 -29.20 -2.88 -0.30
C LEU A 196 -29.00 -4.18 0.51
N PRO A 197 -30.06 -4.82 1.03
CA PRO A 197 -29.96 -6.00 1.91
C PRO A 197 -29.52 -7.30 1.21
N ARG A 198 -29.07 -7.22 -0.06
CA ARG A 198 -28.57 -8.34 -0.88
C ARG A 198 -27.25 -7.99 -1.56
N LEU A 199 -26.39 -7.21 -0.90
CA LEU A 199 -25.03 -6.98 -1.38
C LEU A 199 -24.24 -8.28 -1.36
N GLU A 200 -23.52 -8.52 -2.45
CA GLU A 200 -22.49 -9.55 -2.58
C GLU A 200 -21.18 -9.10 -1.90
N GLN A 201 -20.89 -7.80 -1.89
CA GLN A 201 -19.74 -7.24 -1.18
C GLN A 201 -19.88 -5.75 -0.82
N TYR A 202 -19.36 -5.35 0.35
CA TYR A 202 -19.17 -3.97 0.76
C TYR A 202 -17.67 -3.69 0.98
N ILE A 203 -17.05 -2.96 0.05
CA ILE A 203 -15.62 -2.68 0.04
C ILE A 203 -15.38 -1.27 0.58
N PHE A 204 -14.69 -1.17 1.71
CA PHE A 204 -14.53 0.05 2.48
C PHE A 204 -13.10 0.60 2.42
N CYS A 205 -12.97 1.88 2.07
CA CYS A 205 -11.72 2.62 2.22
C CYS A 205 -11.61 3.13 3.66
N SER A 206 -10.83 2.42 4.48
CA SER A 206 -10.51 2.78 5.86
C SER A 206 -9.27 3.70 5.91
N SER A 207 -8.34 3.49 6.84
CA SER A 207 -6.98 4.07 6.83
C SER A 207 -6.12 3.39 7.89
N ALA A 208 -4.83 3.19 7.63
CA ALA A 208 -3.87 2.80 8.66
C ALA A 208 -3.74 3.85 9.79
N GLY A 209 -4.27 5.07 9.60
CA GLY A 209 -4.34 6.10 10.63
C GLY A 209 -5.21 5.73 11.84
N VAL A 210 -5.87 4.58 11.83
CA VAL A 210 -6.58 3.99 12.98
C VAL A 210 -5.67 3.25 13.97
N TYR A 211 -4.46 2.83 13.59
CA TYR A 211 -3.58 2.07 14.51
C TYR A 211 -3.15 2.91 15.72
N LEU A 212 -3.08 2.26 16.87
CA LEU A 212 -2.47 2.81 18.08
C LEU A 212 -0.96 2.95 17.85
N LYS A 213 -0.35 4.00 18.41
CA LYS A 213 1.10 4.16 18.33
C LYS A 213 1.77 2.93 18.97
N SER A 214 2.57 2.23 18.17
CA SER A 214 3.39 1.08 18.58
C SER A 214 4.86 1.40 18.38
N ASP A 215 5.71 0.87 19.26
CA ASP A 215 7.16 0.85 19.08
C ASP A 215 7.64 -0.47 18.42
N VAL A 216 6.73 -1.44 18.24
CA VAL A 216 6.90 -2.62 17.37
C VAL A 216 6.27 -2.32 16.01
N LEU A 217 7.05 -2.41 14.93
CA LEU A 217 6.68 -2.04 13.57
C LEU A 217 7.32 -3.03 12.55
N PRO A 218 6.80 -3.17 11.32
CA PRO A 218 5.68 -2.45 10.71
C PRO A 218 4.32 -2.76 11.34
N HIS A 219 3.36 -1.85 11.18
CA HIS A 219 1.98 -2.14 11.58
C HIS A 219 1.36 -3.29 10.79
N ARG A 220 0.56 -4.12 11.47
CA ARG A 220 -0.18 -5.24 10.88
C ARG A 220 -1.67 -5.15 11.17
N GLU A 221 -2.48 -5.85 10.39
CA GLU A 221 -3.94 -5.75 10.42
C GLU A 221 -4.56 -6.18 11.75
N GLU A 222 -3.89 -7.10 12.45
CA GLU A 222 -4.19 -7.57 13.81
C GLU A 222 -3.75 -6.62 14.95
N ASP A 223 -3.03 -5.53 14.65
CA ASP A 223 -2.54 -4.60 15.68
C ASP A 223 -3.65 -3.88 16.45
N ALA A 224 -3.31 -3.46 17.67
CA ALA A 224 -4.15 -2.58 18.47
C ALA A 224 -4.48 -1.27 17.71
N VAL A 225 -5.76 -0.91 17.71
CA VAL A 225 -6.30 0.31 17.12
C VAL A 225 -6.57 1.36 18.21
N ASP A 226 -6.41 2.64 17.89
CA ASP A 226 -6.59 3.76 18.84
C ASP A 226 -8.07 4.18 18.92
N PRO A 227 -8.75 3.96 20.07
CA PRO A 227 -10.15 4.38 20.25
C PRO A 227 -10.34 5.90 20.26
N LYS A 228 -9.25 6.68 20.40
CA LYS A 228 -9.21 8.14 20.36
C LYS A 228 -8.74 8.68 19.01
N SER A 229 -8.54 7.83 18.01
CA SER A 229 -8.01 8.24 16.72
C SER A 229 -8.93 9.27 16.05
N ARG A 230 -8.33 10.25 15.36
CA ARG A 230 -9.01 11.11 14.36
C ARG A 230 -9.65 10.33 13.19
N HIS A 231 -9.51 9.01 13.16
CA HIS A 231 -10.16 8.08 12.24
C HIS A 231 -11.10 7.08 12.95
N LYS A 232 -11.45 7.27 14.23
CA LYS A 232 -12.31 6.37 15.02
C LYS A 232 -13.60 5.96 14.28
N GLY A 233 -14.29 6.91 13.66
CA GLY A 233 -15.52 6.60 12.91
C GLY A 233 -15.34 5.54 11.81
N LYS A 234 -14.13 5.37 11.26
CA LYS A 234 -13.79 4.29 10.31
C LYS A 234 -13.64 2.92 10.99
N LEU A 235 -13.13 2.88 12.22
CA LEU A 235 -13.18 1.67 13.06
C LEU A 235 -14.62 1.33 13.40
N ASP A 236 -15.44 2.33 13.72
CA ASP A 236 -16.86 2.16 13.98
C ASP A 236 -17.59 1.65 12.73
N THR A 237 -17.19 2.07 11.52
CA THR A 237 -17.67 1.48 10.25
C THR A 237 -17.23 0.02 10.06
N GLU A 238 -15.96 -0.32 10.31
CA GLU A 238 -15.49 -1.72 10.24
C GLU A 238 -16.25 -2.63 11.22
N ALA A 239 -16.44 -2.17 12.46
CA ALA A 239 -17.21 -2.87 13.49
C ALA A 239 -18.70 -3.00 13.12
N LEU A 240 -19.31 -1.96 12.54
CA LEU A 240 -20.69 -1.99 12.06
C LEU A 240 -20.87 -3.00 10.93
N LEU A 241 -19.98 -3.01 9.94
CA LEU A 241 -20.04 -3.95 8.81
C LEU A 241 -19.98 -5.40 9.29
N GLN A 242 -19.09 -5.68 10.25
CA GLN A 242 -18.98 -6.97 10.92
C GLN A 242 -20.24 -7.31 11.75
N ALA A 243 -20.79 -6.36 12.50
CA ALA A 243 -21.96 -6.55 13.36
C ALA A 243 -23.27 -6.73 12.58
N ARG A 244 -23.41 -6.09 11.40
CA ARG A 244 -24.55 -6.29 10.48
C ARG A 244 -24.44 -7.61 9.70
N GLY A 245 -23.32 -8.34 9.80
CA GLY A 245 -23.08 -9.58 9.05
C GLY A 245 -22.96 -9.38 7.54
N ALA A 246 -22.60 -8.17 7.10
CA ALA A 246 -22.41 -7.88 5.68
C ALA A 246 -21.18 -8.63 5.14
N PRO A 247 -21.17 -9.09 3.87
CA PRO A 247 -19.93 -9.54 3.24
C PRO A 247 -19.06 -8.30 2.98
N TRP A 248 -18.10 -8.02 3.87
CA TRP A 248 -17.32 -6.78 3.85
C TRP A 248 -15.84 -7.01 3.57
N THR A 249 -15.14 -5.97 3.11
CA THR A 249 -13.67 -5.93 3.01
C THR A 249 -13.21 -4.52 3.37
N SER A 250 -12.18 -4.37 4.19
CA SER A 250 -11.57 -3.05 4.48
C SER A 250 -10.17 -2.96 3.90
N ILE A 251 -9.87 -1.85 3.23
CA ILE A 251 -8.50 -1.48 2.84
C ILE A 251 -8.06 -0.28 3.69
N ARG A 252 -6.97 -0.43 4.43
CA ARG A 252 -6.36 0.56 5.33
C ARG A 252 -5.11 1.17 4.67
N PRO A 253 -5.25 2.20 3.82
CA PRO A 253 -4.10 2.88 3.23
C PRO A 253 -3.32 3.71 4.25
N VAL A 254 -1.99 3.79 4.08
CA VAL A 254 -1.07 4.63 4.88
C VAL A 254 -1.09 6.08 4.34
N TYR A 255 -0.01 6.56 3.72
CA TYR A 255 -0.01 7.80 2.95
C TYR A 255 -0.14 7.47 1.46
N ILE A 256 -1.10 8.09 0.79
CA ILE A 256 -1.35 7.89 -0.64
C ILE A 256 -1.03 9.16 -1.39
N TYR A 257 -0.35 8.99 -2.52
CA TYR A 257 0.22 10.05 -3.33
C TYR A 257 0.06 9.70 -4.82
N GLY A 258 0.28 10.67 -5.71
CA GLY A 258 0.14 10.50 -7.15
C GLY A 258 -0.65 11.64 -7.82
N PRO A 259 -0.81 11.63 -9.15
CA PRO A 259 -1.47 12.72 -9.86
C PRO A 259 -2.92 12.90 -9.37
N LEU A 260 -3.36 14.16 -9.25
CA LEU A 260 -4.65 14.57 -8.68
C LEU A 260 -4.81 14.45 -7.15
N ASN A 261 -3.71 14.30 -6.40
CA ASN A 261 -3.77 14.31 -4.94
C ASN A 261 -4.23 15.68 -4.39
N TYR A 262 -5.36 15.71 -3.68
CA TYR A 262 -5.88 16.94 -3.07
C TYR A 262 -5.32 17.20 -1.66
N ASN A 263 -4.57 16.25 -1.09
CA ASN A 263 -3.91 16.37 0.20
C ASN A 263 -2.41 16.59 -0.06
N PRO A 264 -1.81 17.75 0.27
CA PRO A 264 -0.45 18.07 -0.14
C PRO A 264 0.58 17.27 0.67
N VAL A 265 0.90 16.05 0.21
CA VAL A 265 1.92 15.19 0.81
C VAL A 265 3.23 15.41 0.06
N GLU A 266 3.26 15.00 -1.19
CA GLU A 266 4.31 15.21 -2.19
C GLU A 266 4.34 16.67 -2.68
N GLU A 267 3.17 17.28 -2.91
CA GLU A 267 3.04 18.69 -3.35
C GLU A 267 3.74 19.66 -2.37
N TRP A 268 3.72 19.36 -1.06
CA TRP A 268 4.40 20.17 -0.05
C TRP A 268 5.92 20.22 -0.25
N PHE A 269 6.56 19.10 -0.59
CA PHE A 269 7.99 19.05 -0.91
C PHE A 269 8.27 19.70 -2.28
N PHE A 270 7.45 19.39 -3.29
CA PHE A 270 7.64 19.90 -4.64
C PHE A 270 7.59 21.45 -4.70
N HIS A 271 6.72 22.10 -3.91
CA HIS A 271 6.70 23.57 -3.79
C HIS A 271 8.02 24.15 -3.28
N ARG A 272 8.65 23.51 -2.29
CA ARG A 272 9.90 23.98 -1.65
C ARG A 272 11.10 23.79 -2.58
N LEU A 273 11.18 22.60 -3.17
CA LEU A 273 12.18 22.23 -4.18
C LEU A 273 12.10 23.13 -5.42
N LYS A 274 10.90 23.39 -5.94
CA LYS A 274 10.68 24.27 -7.10
C LYS A 274 11.04 25.74 -6.81
N ALA A 275 10.90 26.18 -5.56
CA ALA A 275 11.32 27.50 -5.12
C ALA A 275 12.82 27.60 -4.77
N GLY A 276 13.59 26.51 -4.87
CA GLY A 276 15.00 26.48 -4.46
C GLY A 276 15.21 26.68 -2.95
N ARG A 277 14.16 26.53 -2.14
CA ARG A 277 14.17 26.82 -0.70
C ARG A 277 14.66 25.60 0.11
N PRO A 278 15.39 25.81 1.22
CA PRO A 278 15.68 24.73 2.16
C PRO A 278 14.40 24.09 2.69
N VAL A 279 14.41 22.78 2.92
CA VAL A 279 13.24 22.01 3.36
C VAL A 279 13.28 21.86 4.88
N PRO A 280 12.33 22.44 5.64
CA PRO A 280 12.27 22.26 7.08
C PRO A 280 11.75 20.86 7.44
N VAL A 281 12.54 20.06 8.14
CA VAL A 281 12.20 18.69 8.53
C VAL A 281 12.15 18.57 10.06
N PRO A 282 11.09 18.01 10.66
CA PRO A 282 10.97 17.94 12.12
C PRO A 282 11.97 16.95 12.72
N ASN A 283 12.47 17.29 13.91
CA ASN A 283 13.44 16.54 14.68
C ASN A 283 14.67 16.16 13.82
N SER A 284 15.19 14.95 13.98
CA SER A 284 16.31 14.39 13.22
C SER A 284 16.00 14.02 11.77
N GLY A 285 14.73 14.13 11.32
CA GLY A 285 14.29 13.63 10.00
C GLY A 285 14.39 12.12 9.77
N THR A 286 14.91 11.36 10.74
CA THR A 286 15.08 9.89 10.70
C THR A 286 13.79 9.10 11.00
N GLN A 287 12.67 9.79 11.24
CA GLN A 287 11.36 9.18 11.44
C GLN A 287 10.95 8.45 10.16
N VAL A 288 10.59 7.17 10.29
CA VAL A 288 10.33 6.28 9.14
C VAL A 288 8.84 6.22 8.83
N THR A 289 8.50 6.35 7.55
CA THR A 289 7.15 6.34 7.01
C THR A 289 7.10 5.56 5.70
N GLN A 290 5.95 5.51 5.03
CA GLN A 290 5.71 4.74 3.82
C GLN A 290 4.62 5.39 2.98
N LEU A 291 4.85 5.51 1.68
CA LEU A 291 3.96 6.16 0.72
C LEU A 291 3.57 5.14 -0.37
N GLY A 292 2.27 4.93 -0.60
CA GLY A 292 1.73 4.06 -1.66
C GLY A 292 1.15 4.85 -2.81
N HIS A 293 1.41 4.43 -4.06
CA HIS A 293 0.93 5.17 -5.22
C HIS A 293 -0.57 4.93 -5.47
N VAL A 294 -1.29 5.98 -5.92
CA VAL A 294 -2.75 5.93 -6.11
C VAL A 294 -3.21 4.88 -7.12
N LYS A 295 -2.39 4.58 -8.15
CA LYS A 295 -2.63 3.52 -9.14
C LYS A 295 -2.53 2.13 -8.50
N ASP A 296 -1.56 1.90 -7.62
CA ASP A 296 -1.39 0.63 -6.89
C ASP A 296 -2.51 0.39 -5.87
N LEU A 297 -2.98 1.45 -5.21
CA LEU A 297 -4.15 1.37 -4.33
C LEU A 297 -5.44 1.07 -5.11
N ALA A 298 -5.65 1.69 -6.28
CA ALA A 298 -6.76 1.34 -7.15
C ALA A 298 -6.70 -0.15 -7.56
N ARG A 299 -5.49 -0.66 -7.86
CA ARG A 299 -5.27 -2.09 -8.17
C ARG A 299 -5.56 -3.02 -6.98
N ALA A 300 -5.31 -2.58 -5.74
CA ALA A 300 -5.69 -3.33 -4.53
C ALA A 300 -7.22 -3.41 -4.39
N PHE A 301 -7.92 -2.30 -4.63
CA PHE A 301 -9.38 -2.27 -4.62
C PHE A 301 -10.01 -3.18 -5.70
N GLU A 302 -9.40 -3.31 -6.88
CA GLU A 302 -9.83 -4.31 -7.87
C GLU A 302 -9.63 -5.76 -7.40
N LEU A 303 -8.49 -6.08 -6.78
CA LEU A 303 -8.13 -7.46 -6.42
C LEU A 303 -8.96 -8.06 -5.26
N VAL A 304 -9.64 -7.22 -4.49
CA VAL A 304 -10.62 -7.69 -3.49
C VAL A 304 -12.01 -7.93 -4.08
N LEU A 305 -12.30 -7.45 -5.29
CA LEU A 305 -13.64 -7.55 -5.88
C LEU A 305 -14.04 -8.99 -6.18
N ALA A 306 -15.15 -9.43 -5.59
CA ALA A 306 -15.67 -10.79 -5.69
C ALA A 306 -14.65 -11.89 -5.32
N ASN A 307 -13.59 -11.54 -4.57
CA ASN A 307 -12.56 -12.45 -4.12
C ASN A 307 -12.98 -13.07 -2.76
N PRO A 308 -13.23 -14.39 -2.67
CA PRO A 308 -13.68 -15.01 -1.41
C PRO A 308 -12.66 -14.89 -0.27
N LEU A 309 -11.37 -14.75 -0.58
CA LEU A 309 -10.29 -14.57 0.41
C LEU A 309 -10.22 -13.15 0.99
N ALA A 310 -11.03 -12.22 0.47
CA ALA A 310 -11.12 -10.85 0.96
C ALA A 310 -12.37 -10.59 1.82
N ILE A 311 -13.29 -11.54 1.95
CA ILE A 311 -14.55 -11.36 2.69
C ILE A 311 -14.33 -11.54 4.20
N GLY A 312 -14.73 -10.53 4.97
CA GLY A 312 -14.47 -10.42 6.40
C GLY A 312 -13.07 -9.88 6.74
N GLU A 313 -12.28 -9.51 5.73
CA GLU A 313 -10.86 -9.22 5.90
C GLU A 313 -10.49 -7.74 5.77
N VAL A 314 -9.45 -7.37 6.52
CA VAL A 314 -8.74 -6.10 6.42
C VAL A 314 -7.44 -6.31 5.63
N PHE A 315 -7.04 -5.33 4.81
CA PHE A 315 -5.73 -5.28 4.14
C PHE A 315 -5.07 -3.92 4.33
N ASN A 316 -3.81 -3.91 4.78
CA ASN A 316 -2.92 -2.76 4.72
C ASN A 316 -2.37 -2.60 3.29
N ILE A 317 -2.35 -1.38 2.75
CA ILE A 317 -1.88 -1.10 1.38
C ILE A 317 -1.00 0.15 1.36
N SER A 318 0.26 -0.03 0.95
CA SER A 318 1.26 1.05 0.88
C SER A 318 2.46 0.69 -0.01
N GLY A 319 3.42 1.60 -0.22
CA GLY A 319 4.55 1.37 -1.12
C GLY A 319 5.52 0.26 -0.68
N PRO A 320 6.33 -0.29 -1.60
CA PRO A 320 7.16 -1.48 -1.36
C PRO A 320 8.38 -1.22 -0.46
N ARG A 321 8.62 0.02 -0.03
CA ARG A 321 9.76 0.40 0.82
C ARG A 321 9.35 1.44 1.85
N TYR A 322 9.94 1.33 3.04
CA TYR A 322 9.92 2.38 4.06
C TYR A 322 10.97 3.45 3.74
N VAL A 323 10.72 4.69 4.18
CA VAL A 323 11.55 5.85 3.87
C VAL A 323 11.56 6.84 5.04
N THR A 324 12.69 7.52 5.28
CA THR A 324 12.78 8.60 6.28
C THR A 324 12.17 9.91 5.78
N PHE A 325 11.90 10.88 6.65
CA PHE A 325 11.45 12.21 6.22
C PHE A 325 12.50 12.89 5.32
N ASP A 326 13.77 12.80 5.69
CA ASP A 326 14.90 13.19 4.82
C ASP A 326 14.87 12.44 3.48
N GLY A 327 14.62 11.14 3.51
CA GLY A 327 14.53 10.29 2.33
C GLY A 327 13.43 10.72 1.35
N ILE A 328 12.28 11.19 1.85
CA ILE A 328 11.22 11.75 1.00
C ILE A 328 11.68 13.06 0.35
N ALA A 329 12.29 13.97 1.10
CA ALA A 329 12.78 15.23 0.52
C ALA A 329 13.80 14.99 -0.60
N ASN A 330 14.72 14.03 -0.41
CA ASN A 330 15.68 13.59 -1.43
C ASN A 330 14.99 12.90 -2.62
N ALA A 331 14.06 11.97 -2.38
CA ALA A 331 13.33 11.26 -3.45
C ALA A 331 12.45 12.20 -4.29
N CYS A 332 11.83 13.21 -3.67
CA CYS A 332 11.11 14.27 -4.37
C CYS A 332 12.04 15.10 -5.26
N ALA A 333 13.26 15.43 -4.80
CA ALA A 333 14.24 16.15 -5.61
C ALA A 333 14.72 15.31 -6.81
N GLU A 334 15.02 14.02 -6.59
CA GLU A 334 15.40 13.09 -7.66
C GLU A 334 14.28 12.91 -8.70
N ALA A 335 13.03 12.76 -8.25
CA ALA A 335 11.86 12.69 -9.12
C ALA A 335 11.65 13.97 -9.96
N MET A 336 12.00 15.14 -9.42
CA MET A 336 11.95 16.41 -10.12
C MET A 336 13.15 16.64 -11.07
N GLY A 337 14.24 15.87 -10.93
CA GLY A 337 15.54 16.20 -11.54
C GLY A 337 16.21 17.43 -10.92
N ALA A 338 15.83 17.80 -9.69
CA ALA A 338 16.36 18.94 -8.96
C ALA A 338 17.69 18.59 -8.24
N PRO A 339 18.50 19.59 -7.85
CA PRO A 339 19.65 19.38 -6.96
C PRO A 339 19.25 18.74 -5.62
N LYS A 340 20.19 18.05 -4.97
CA LYS A 340 19.98 17.52 -3.62
C LYS A 340 19.58 18.66 -2.66
N PRO A 341 18.49 18.52 -1.89
CA PRO A 341 17.98 19.62 -1.07
C PRO A 341 18.87 19.90 0.14
N THR A 342 18.99 21.19 0.49
CA THR A 342 19.37 21.60 1.84
C THR A 342 18.22 21.27 2.78
N LEU A 343 18.46 20.40 3.75
CA LEU A 343 17.50 20.06 4.80
C LEU A 343 17.82 20.90 6.04
N VAL A 344 16.79 21.40 6.72
CA VAL A 344 16.94 22.15 7.98
C VAL A 344 16.12 21.45 9.05
N HIS A 345 16.82 20.77 9.96
CA HIS A 345 16.23 20.05 11.07
C HIS A 345 15.79 21.01 12.18
N TYR A 346 14.56 20.86 12.68
CA TYR A 346 14.00 21.72 13.73
C TYR A 346 13.21 20.91 14.76
N ASN A 347 13.31 21.24 16.04
CA ASN A 347 12.46 20.67 17.08
C ASN A 347 11.07 21.34 17.03
N PRO A 348 9.97 20.61 16.77
CA PRO A 348 8.63 21.21 16.65
C PRO A 348 8.10 21.85 17.94
N LYS A 349 8.68 21.56 19.10
CA LYS A 349 8.31 22.16 20.39
C LYS A 349 8.81 23.60 20.55
N ASP A 350 9.75 24.03 19.72
CA ASP A 350 10.40 25.34 19.84
C ASP A 350 9.62 26.47 19.14
N PHE A 351 8.39 26.19 18.71
CA PHE A 351 7.54 27.05 17.88
C PHE A 351 6.06 26.89 18.25
N ASP A 352 5.29 27.96 18.12
CA ASP A 352 3.83 27.88 17.98
C ASP A 352 3.45 28.10 16.51
N PHE A 353 2.81 27.10 15.90
CA PHE A 353 2.28 27.16 14.53
C PHE A 353 0.77 27.45 14.49
N GLY A 354 0.13 27.60 15.65
CA GLY A 354 -1.30 27.79 15.83
C GLY A 354 -2.11 26.68 15.16
N LYS A 355 -2.87 27.05 14.11
CA LYS A 355 -3.68 26.11 13.32
C LYS A 355 -2.99 25.65 12.01
N LYS A 356 -1.78 26.12 11.72
CA LYS A 356 -1.01 25.72 10.53
C LYS A 356 -0.25 24.42 10.80
N LYS A 357 0.01 23.65 9.73
CA LYS A 357 0.74 22.38 9.81
C LYS A 357 2.13 22.55 9.18
N ALA A 358 3.17 22.55 10.03
CA ALA A 358 4.56 22.80 9.61
C ALA A 358 5.17 21.73 8.70
N PHE A 359 4.73 20.48 8.81
CA PHE A 359 5.23 19.34 8.03
C PHE A 359 4.07 18.42 7.63
N PRO A 360 4.02 17.85 6.41
CA PRO A 360 2.78 17.28 5.87
C PRO A 360 2.39 15.92 6.49
N LEU A 361 3.34 15.23 7.15
CA LEU A 361 3.17 13.89 7.74
C LEU A 361 2.75 13.95 9.23
N ARG A 362 2.81 12.83 9.95
CA ARG A 362 2.64 12.73 11.41
C ARG A 362 4.05 12.57 12.01
N ASP A 363 4.39 13.33 13.05
CA ASP A 363 5.73 13.31 13.66
C ASP A 363 5.94 12.07 14.56
N GLN A 364 6.12 10.91 13.92
CA GLN A 364 6.49 9.62 14.52
C GLN A 364 6.88 8.64 13.40
N HIS A 365 7.37 7.46 13.78
CA HIS A 365 7.38 6.31 12.87
C HIS A 365 5.93 5.89 12.54
N PHE A 366 5.61 5.68 11.26
CA PHE A 366 4.26 5.30 10.82
C PHE A 366 4.28 4.61 9.44
N PHE A 367 4.34 3.29 9.44
CA PHE A 367 4.35 2.44 8.25
C PHE A 367 3.71 1.08 8.55
N ALA A 368 3.21 0.39 7.53
CA ALA A 368 2.49 -0.87 7.65
C ALA A 368 3.10 -1.95 6.77
N SER A 369 2.81 -3.22 7.07
CA SER A 369 3.19 -4.31 6.20
C SER A 369 2.21 -4.45 5.05
N ASN A 370 2.71 -4.96 3.91
CA ASN A 370 1.89 -5.36 2.79
C ASN A 370 1.66 -6.89 2.76
N ASP A 371 2.36 -7.67 3.60
CA ASP A 371 2.48 -9.15 3.52
C ASP A 371 1.16 -9.84 3.17
N LYS A 372 0.10 -9.51 3.91
CA LYS A 372 -1.23 -10.12 3.79
C LYS A 372 -1.89 -9.86 2.42
N ALA A 373 -1.67 -8.69 1.83
CA ALA A 373 -2.15 -8.36 0.49
C ALA A 373 -1.31 -9.04 -0.60
N GLU A 374 0.00 -9.20 -0.38
CA GLU A 374 0.86 -9.95 -1.30
C GLU A 374 0.53 -11.46 -1.29
N ASP A 375 0.30 -12.04 -0.10
CA ASP A 375 0.02 -13.46 0.11
C ASP A 375 -1.41 -13.87 -0.32
N LEU A 376 -2.45 -13.13 0.11
CA LEU A 376 -3.85 -13.54 -0.11
C LEU A 376 -4.47 -13.00 -1.40
N LEU A 377 -3.98 -11.88 -1.93
CA LEU A 377 -4.53 -11.25 -3.14
C LEU A 377 -3.58 -11.37 -4.34
N GLY A 378 -2.33 -11.78 -4.14
CA GLY A 378 -1.27 -11.67 -5.16
C GLY A 378 -0.96 -10.22 -5.55
N TRP A 379 -1.39 -9.24 -4.74
CA TRP A 379 -1.18 -7.82 -5.03
C TRP A 379 0.28 -7.44 -4.85
N LYS A 380 0.83 -6.64 -5.76
CA LYS A 380 2.18 -6.08 -5.64
C LYS A 380 2.20 -4.64 -6.15
N PRO A 381 2.91 -3.71 -5.47
CA PRO A 381 3.14 -2.38 -6.00
C PRO A 381 3.84 -2.42 -7.36
N GLN A 382 3.35 -1.64 -8.32
CA GLN A 382 3.98 -1.45 -9.62
C GLN A 382 4.95 -0.25 -9.60
N PHE A 383 4.78 0.68 -8.66
CA PHE A 383 5.62 1.85 -8.50
C PHE A 383 6.58 1.70 -7.32
N ASP A 384 7.87 2.00 -7.54
CA ASP A 384 8.74 2.42 -6.45
C ASP A 384 8.49 3.90 -6.10
N LEU A 385 9.10 4.35 -4.99
CA LEU A 385 8.89 5.69 -4.47
C LEU A 385 9.30 6.79 -5.46
N VAL A 386 10.47 6.68 -6.11
CA VAL A 386 11.01 7.74 -6.96
C VAL A 386 10.28 7.74 -8.31
N ASP A 387 10.01 6.57 -8.87
CA ASP A 387 9.28 6.45 -10.13
C ASP A 387 7.82 6.90 -9.99
N GLY A 388 7.14 6.56 -8.89
CA GLY A 388 5.82 7.10 -8.58
C GLY A 388 5.81 8.59 -8.26
N LEU A 389 6.86 9.12 -7.60
CA LEU A 389 6.97 10.57 -7.36
C LEU A 389 7.19 11.32 -8.68
N ARG A 390 7.89 10.68 -9.64
CA ARG A 390 8.09 11.21 -10.99
C ARG A 390 6.79 11.20 -11.80
N ASP A 391 5.98 10.15 -11.70
CA ASP A 391 4.61 10.11 -12.25
C ASP A 391 3.77 11.26 -11.68
N SER A 392 3.75 11.43 -10.36
CA SER A 392 3.04 12.53 -9.70
C SER A 392 3.53 13.92 -10.11
N TYR A 393 4.84 14.11 -10.29
CA TYR A 393 5.42 15.39 -10.70
C TYR A 393 5.15 15.69 -12.17
N GLN A 394 5.44 14.77 -13.09
CA GLN A 394 5.34 14.98 -14.54
C GLN A 394 3.90 15.05 -15.04
N LEU A 395 2.97 14.40 -14.35
CA LEU A 395 1.56 14.36 -14.76
C LEU A 395 0.69 15.40 -14.04
N ASP A 396 1.09 15.92 -12.88
CA ASP A 396 0.31 16.91 -12.11
C ASP A 396 1.16 18.15 -11.78
N PHE A 397 1.93 18.14 -10.68
CA PHE A 397 2.56 19.35 -10.12
C PHE A 397 3.43 20.15 -11.12
N GLY A 398 4.26 19.46 -11.91
CA GLY A 398 5.14 20.05 -12.90
C GLY A 398 4.40 20.75 -14.06
N ARG A 399 3.14 20.38 -14.31
CA ARG A 399 2.25 21.02 -15.29
C ARG A 399 1.57 22.29 -14.76
N GLY A 400 1.77 22.63 -13.48
CA GLY A 400 1.14 23.78 -12.84
C GLY A 400 -0.27 23.53 -12.29
N THR A 401 -0.76 22.29 -12.31
CA THR A 401 -2.11 21.91 -11.83
C THR A 401 -2.19 21.70 -10.30
N PHE A 402 -1.22 22.26 -9.55
CA PHE A 402 -1.22 22.28 -8.09
C PHE A 402 -2.41 23.07 -7.55
N ARG A 403 -3.01 22.61 -6.45
CA ARG A 403 -4.38 23.01 -6.07
C ARG A 403 -4.45 24.28 -5.23
N LYS A 404 -3.31 24.70 -4.70
CA LYS A 404 -3.15 25.94 -3.92
C LYS A 404 -1.75 26.50 -4.17
N ALA A 405 -1.61 27.82 -4.12
CA ALA A 405 -0.30 28.44 -3.98
C ALA A 405 0.37 27.97 -2.68
N ALA A 406 1.70 27.90 -2.68
CA ALA A 406 2.47 27.54 -1.51
C ALA A 406 2.32 28.59 -0.40
N ASP A 407 2.02 28.14 0.82
CA ASP A 407 2.25 28.91 2.04
C ASP A 407 3.63 28.51 2.60
N PHE A 408 4.55 29.47 2.61
CA PHE A 408 5.90 29.32 3.16
C PHE A 408 6.07 29.97 4.54
N SER A 409 5.05 30.66 5.08
CA SER A 409 5.21 31.46 6.31
C SER A 409 5.67 30.65 7.53
N VAL A 410 5.31 29.36 7.60
CA VAL A 410 5.80 28.45 8.63
C VAL A 410 7.26 28.05 8.41
N ASP A 411 7.68 27.89 7.16
CA ASP A 411 9.09 27.68 6.82
C ASP A 411 9.90 28.92 7.17
N ASP A 412 9.42 30.12 6.85
CA ASP A 412 10.11 31.37 7.15
C ASP A 412 10.34 31.54 8.67
N MET A 413 9.36 31.18 9.50
CA MET A 413 9.53 31.12 10.96
C MET A 413 10.63 30.14 11.39
N ILE A 414 10.68 28.94 10.80
CA ILE A 414 11.66 27.89 11.13
C ILE A 414 13.07 28.28 10.67
N LEU A 415 13.21 28.73 9.43
CA LEU A 415 14.49 29.09 8.82
C LEU A 415 15.13 30.32 9.48
N ALA A 416 14.32 31.33 9.83
CA ALA A 416 14.80 32.49 10.59
C ALA A 416 15.37 32.09 11.96
N LYS A 417 14.69 31.20 12.71
CA LYS A 417 15.18 30.70 14.00
C LYS A 417 16.40 29.79 13.86
N ALA A 418 16.56 29.09 12.73
CA ALA A 418 17.74 28.29 12.41
C ALA A 418 18.96 29.12 11.93
N GLY A 419 18.84 30.45 11.85
CA GLY A 419 19.90 31.32 11.30
C GLY A 419 20.08 31.20 9.78
N VAL A 420 19.21 30.45 9.10
CA VAL A 420 19.24 30.25 7.64
C VAL A 420 18.49 31.42 7.01
N GLY A 421 19.20 32.54 6.83
CA GLY A 421 18.66 33.77 6.27
C GLY A 421 17.96 33.54 4.94
N SER A 422 16.71 34.00 4.84
CA SER A 422 15.92 33.90 3.61
C SER A 422 16.55 34.76 2.51
N SER A 423 17.12 34.13 1.49
CA SER A 423 17.67 34.81 0.30
C SER A 423 16.54 35.32 -0.62
N SER A 424 15.71 36.22 -0.10
CA SER A 424 14.61 36.86 -0.81
C SER A 424 15.14 38.01 -1.69
N SER A 425 15.80 37.67 -2.80
CA SER A 425 16.13 38.62 -3.85
C SER A 425 14.86 39.01 -4.62
N SER A 426 14.09 39.96 -4.08
CA SER A 426 12.96 40.57 -4.78
C SER A 426 13.44 41.26 -6.06
N PRO A 427 12.98 40.87 -7.26
CA PRO A 427 13.35 41.57 -8.48
C PRO A 427 12.64 42.93 -8.54
N SER A 428 13.41 44.01 -8.48
CA SER A 428 12.92 45.36 -8.75
C SER A 428 12.43 45.47 -10.20
N SER A 429 11.32 46.17 -10.40
CA SER A 429 10.62 46.23 -11.69
C SER A 429 11.31 47.11 -12.74
N SER A 430 11.86 46.52 -13.81
CA SER A 430 11.92 47.13 -15.17
C SER A 430 12.60 46.26 -16.25
N ALA A 431 12.11 45.06 -16.54
CA ALA A 431 12.41 44.38 -17.81
C ALA A 431 11.32 43.37 -18.20
N ALA A 432 10.61 43.61 -19.30
CA ALA A 432 9.71 42.62 -19.88
C ALA A 432 10.52 41.67 -20.78
N VAL A 433 10.85 40.49 -20.26
CA VAL A 433 11.54 39.44 -21.04
C VAL A 433 10.61 38.22 -21.17
N SER A 434 10.00 38.10 -22.35
CA SER A 434 9.19 36.95 -22.72
C SER A 434 10.05 35.68 -22.76
N ALA A 435 9.74 34.69 -21.91
CA ALA A 435 10.43 33.40 -21.92
C ALA A 435 9.99 32.57 -23.15
N PRO A 436 10.90 32.22 -24.09
CA PRO A 436 10.53 31.46 -25.28
C PRO A 436 10.38 29.96 -24.97
N VAL A 437 9.26 29.36 -25.39
CA VAL A 437 9.09 27.90 -25.42
C VAL A 437 9.81 27.33 -26.66
N ALA A 438 11.14 27.40 -26.69
CA ALA A 438 11.98 26.75 -27.69
C ALA A 438 13.47 26.69 -27.26
N ALA A 439 13.96 25.52 -26.85
CA ALA A 439 15.39 25.29 -26.57
C ALA A 439 15.85 23.83 -26.81
N VAL A 440 15.23 23.12 -27.77
CA VAL A 440 15.66 21.78 -28.21
C VAL A 440 16.08 21.82 -29.68
N ALA A 441 17.01 22.73 -30.01
CA ALA A 441 17.63 22.83 -31.32
C ALA A 441 18.92 23.68 -31.28
N GLN A 442 20.07 23.05 -30.99
CA GLN A 442 21.41 23.34 -31.54
C GLN A 442 22.49 22.58 -30.74
N ALA A 443 22.97 21.48 -31.30
CA ALA A 443 24.15 20.74 -30.84
C ALA A 443 25.00 20.39 -32.07
N SER A 444 25.45 21.43 -32.76
CA SER A 444 26.04 21.36 -34.11
C SER A 444 27.44 20.74 -34.11
N GLY A 445 27.66 19.75 -34.98
CA GLY A 445 28.96 19.40 -35.59
C GLY A 445 30.07 18.79 -34.71
N ALA A 446 30.10 19.03 -33.39
CA ALA A 446 31.25 18.63 -32.57
C ALA A 446 31.31 17.11 -32.28
N GLY A 447 32.44 16.49 -32.61
CA GLY A 447 32.84 15.18 -32.12
C GLY A 447 33.32 15.27 -30.65
N PHE A 448 33.02 14.25 -29.85
CA PHE A 448 33.54 14.14 -28.47
C PHE A 448 34.75 13.21 -28.45
N SER A 449 35.78 13.56 -27.68
CA SER A 449 36.95 12.70 -27.53
C SER A 449 36.63 11.44 -26.72
N VAL A 450 37.39 10.35 -26.93
CA VAL A 450 37.20 9.09 -26.20
C VAL A 450 37.34 9.31 -24.68
N GLN A 451 38.26 10.16 -24.24
CA GLN A 451 38.43 10.51 -22.82
C GLN A 451 37.24 11.30 -22.24
N GLN A 452 36.65 12.22 -23.01
CA GLN A 452 35.42 12.91 -22.59
C GLN A 452 34.25 11.92 -22.46
N LEU A 453 34.11 10.98 -23.40
CA LEU A 453 33.06 9.96 -23.36
C LEU A 453 33.27 8.92 -22.24
N GLN A 454 34.52 8.59 -21.92
CA GLN A 454 34.89 7.71 -20.80
C GLN A 454 34.56 8.32 -19.43
N THR A 455 34.68 9.64 -19.27
CA THR A 455 34.38 10.34 -18.01
C THR A 455 32.90 10.76 -17.87
N MET A 456 32.11 10.79 -18.95
CA MET A 456 30.68 11.15 -18.87
C MET A 456 29.85 10.15 -18.04
N PRO A 457 28.98 10.63 -17.12
CA PRO A 457 28.00 9.80 -16.42
C PRO A 457 27.11 9.01 -17.40
N LEU A 458 26.82 7.75 -17.07
CA LEU A 458 26.10 6.83 -17.96
C LEU A 458 24.73 7.36 -18.45
N PRO A 459 23.90 8.06 -17.64
CA PRO A 459 22.65 8.66 -18.14
C PRO A 459 22.88 9.70 -19.25
N ARG A 460 23.94 10.51 -19.15
CA ARG A 460 24.31 11.53 -20.16
C ARG A 460 24.84 10.86 -21.44
N LEU A 461 25.61 9.79 -21.29
CA LEU A 461 26.07 8.96 -22.40
C LEU A 461 24.90 8.30 -23.16
N HIS A 462 23.90 7.77 -22.44
CA HIS A 462 22.67 7.23 -23.02
C HIS A 462 21.79 8.30 -23.70
N ALA A 463 21.70 9.50 -23.13
CA ALA A 463 20.98 10.61 -23.76
C ALA A 463 21.64 11.02 -25.09
N LEU A 464 22.97 11.17 -25.11
CA LEU A 464 23.73 11.50 -26.30
C LEU A 464 23.66 10.40 -27.38
N ALA A 465 23.68 9.12 -26.98
CA ALA A 465 23.52 8.00 -27.90
C ALA A 465 22.13 7.98 -28.56
N ARG A 466 21.05 8.15 -27.78
CA ARG A 466 19.68 8.25 -28.31
C ARG A 466 19.53 9.44 -29.28
N ALA A 467 20.11 10.59 -28.95
CA ALA A 467 20.11 11.79 -29.80
C ALA A 467 20.88 11.60 -31.13
N ARG A 468 21.70 10.54 -31.25
CA ARG A 468 22.43 10.17 -32.47
C ARG A 468 21.97 8.82 -33.08
N GLY A 469 20.80 8.30 -32.68
CA GLY A 469 20.26 7.03 -33.18
C GLY A 469 21.06 5.77 -32.78
N ILE A 470 21.97 5.88 -31.81
CA ILE A 470 22.83 4.78 -31.36
C ILE A 470 22.08 3.98 -30.29
N HIS A 471 21.64 2.78 -30.66
CA HIS A 471 21.00 1.84 -29.74
C HIS A 471 22.06 1.10 -28.88
N PRO A 472 21.89 1.01 -27.55
CA PRO A 472 22.94 0.54 -26.64
C PRO A 472 23.07 -0.98 -26.57
N THR A 473 24.30 -1.49 -26.49
CA THR A 473 24.60 -2.86 -26.03
C THR A 473 25.50 -2.91 -24.79
N SER A 474 26.41 -1.95 -24.62
CA SER A 474 27.29 -1.83 -23.44
C SER A 474 27.96 -0.45 -23.39
N ARG A 475 28.51 -0.04 -22.23
CA ARG A 475 29.24 1.24 -22.09
C ARG A 475 30.46 1.35 -23.04
N PRO A 476 31.30 0.31 -23.25
CA PRO A 476 32.40 0.37 -24.22
C PRO A 476 31.93 0.47 -25.69
N ASP A 477 30.81 -0.15 -26.04
CA ASP A 477 30.19 -0.04 -27.38
C ASP A 477 29.63 1.37 -27.62
N LEU A 478 28.96 1.94 -26.61
CA LEU A 478 28.47 3.33 -26.63
C LEU A 478 29.59 4.36 -26.82
N ILE A 479 30.67 4.28 -26.04
CA ILE A 479 31.83 5.18 -26.16
C ILE A 479 32.45 5.08 -27.57
N ARG A 480 32.62 3.86 -28.09
CA ARG A 480 33.17 3.60 -29.42
C ARG A 480 32.32 4.23 -30.52
N ARG A 481 30.99 4.01 -30.50
CA ARG A 481 30.06 4.53 -31.51
C ARG A 481 29.91 6.05 -31.44
N LEU A 482 29.91 6.63 -30.23
CA LEU A 482 29.81 8.08 -30.03
C LEU A 482 31.07 8.85 -30.45
N ALA A 483 32.25 8.21 -30.35
CA ALA A 483 33.49 8.73 -30.92
C ALA A 483 33.52 8.60 -32.46
N ALA A 484 33.09 7.44 -32.99
CA ALA A 484 33.03 7.19 -34.43
C ALA A 484 32.02 8.09 -35.16
N SER A 485 30.90 8.46 -34.52
CA SER A 485 29.88 9.34 -35.10
C SER A 485 30.30 10.83 -35.20
N GLY A 486 31.61 11.12 -35.20
CA GLY A 486 32.19 12.44 -35.48
C GLY A 486 32.78 12.56 -36.89
N VAL A 487 32.76 11.49 -37.69
CA VAL A 487 33.32 11.45 -39.05
C VAL A 487 32.26 10.95 -40.02
N ALA A 488 31.96 11.72 -41.07
CA ALA A 488 31.12 11.27 -42.18
C ALA A 488 31.94 10.45 -43.19
N PRO A 489 31.31 9.46 -43.84
CA PRO A 489 31.06 9.63 -45.28
C PRO A 489 29.63 9.29 -45.69
N ALA A 490 29.35 9.45 -47.00
CA ALA A 490 28.01 9.40 -47.59
C ALA A 490 27.53 7.98 -47.98
N ALA A 491 26.30 7.91 -48.49
CA ALA A 491 25.52 6.69 -48.71
C ALA A 491 25.94 5.83 -49.91
N ALA A 492 25.64 4.53 -49.82
CA ALA A 492 25.31 3.65 -50.93
C ALA A 492 24.36 2.53 -50.43
N ALA A 493 23.59 1.91 -51.32
CA ALA A 493 22.73 0.76 -51.03
C ALA A 493 23.27 -0.50 -51.72
N GLY A 494 22.94 -1.70 -51.23
CA GLY A 494 23.23 -2.94 -51.97
C GLY A 494 23.19 -4.23 -51.17
N THR A 495 22.13 -5.02 -51.40
CA THR A 495 22.12 -6.50 -51.50
C THR A 495 22.64 -7.37 -50.34
N ALA A 496 22.35 -8.67 -50.43
CA ALA A 496 22.62 -9.68 -49.40
C ALA A 496 23.76 -10.61 -49.81
N THR A 497 24.38 -11.29 -48.82
CA THR A 497 24.84 -12.69 -48.92
C THR A 497 25.20 -13.23 -47.54
N ALA A 498 25.27 -14.56 -47.42
CA ALA A 498 25.73 -15.24 -46.21
C ALA A 498 27.18 -15.74 -46.38
N ALA A 499 27.93 -15.83 -45.28
CA ALA A 499 29.23 -16.49 -45.24
C ALA A 499 29.47 -17.13 -43.86
N VAL A 500 30.15 -18.27 -43.84
CA VAL A 500 30.48 -19.03 -42.61
C VAL A 500 32.00 -19.18 -42.50
N ALA A 501 32.56 -18.66 -41.41
CA ALA A 501 33.86 -19.05 -40.85
C ALA A 501 33.89 -18.60 -39.37
N GLY A 502 34.59 -19.26 -38.44
CA GLY A 502 35.49 -20.40 -38.61
C GLY A 502 36.80 -20.13 -37.88
N GLY A 503 36.84 -20.38 -36.57
CA GLY A 503 38.03 -20.17 -35.74
C GLY A 503 37.86 -20.81 -34.36
N ALA A 504 38.64 -21.83 -34.07
CA ALA A 504 38.50 -22.66 -32.87
C ALA A 504 39.46 -22.24 -31.75
N GLY A 505 39.04 -22.43 -30.50
CA GLY A 505 39.87 -22.33 -29.31
C GLY A 505 39.27 -23.24 -28.23
N VAL A 506 40.00 -24.28 -27.82
CA VAL A 506 39.47 -25.36 -26.97
C VAL A 506 39.68 -25.05 -25.49
N GLY A 507 38.61 -25.16 -24.70
CA GLY A 507 38.64 -25.09 -23.24
C GLY A 507 37.46 -25.88 -22.67
N GLY A 508 37.72 -27.04 -22.06
CA GLY A 508 36.69 -27.99 -21.66
C GLY A 508 35.91 -27.57 -20.41
N GLY A 509 34.61 -27.33 -20.57
CA GLY A 509 33.65 -27.18 -19.47
C GLY A 509 32.23 -27.46 -19.97
N SER A 510 31.40 -28.14 -19.18
CA SER A 510 30.11 -28.69 -19.63
C SER A 510 29.00 -27.62 -19.78
N GLY A 511 29.13 -26.80 -20.81
CA GLY A 511 28.05 -25.93 -21.31
C GLY A 511 26.86 -26.76 -21.82
N LEU A 512 25.64 -26.24 -21.64
CA LEU A 512 24.47 -26.75 -22.35
C LEU A 512 24.48 -26.18 -23.77
N SER A 513 23.99 -26.92 -24.77
CA SER A 513 24.08 -26.44 -26.15
C SER A 513 23.21 -25.20 -26.37
N VAL A 514 23.63 -24.34 -27.29
CA VAL A 514 22.91 -23.11 -27.61
C VAL A 514 21.49 -23.41 -28.11
N ALA A 515 21.29 -24.53 -28.83
CA ALA A 515 19.98 -24.96 -29.32
C ALA A 515 19.03 -25.35 -28.18
N GLU A 516 19.48 -26.18 -27.23
CA GLU A 516 18.68 -26.57 -26.04
C GLU A 516 18.28 -25.35 -25.20
N LEU A 517 19.19 -24.38 -25.07
CA LEU A 517 18.95 -23.15 -24.32
C LEU A 517 18.02 -22.18 -25.08
N GLN A 518 18.12 -22.09 -26.40
CA GLN A 518 17.22 -21.26 -27.22
C GLN A 518 15.78 -21.77 -27.20
N GLY A 519 15.55 -23.09 -27.11
CA GLY A 519 14.20 -23.66 -26.97
C GLY A 519 13.49 -23.33 -25.66
N LYS A 520 14.22 -22.94 -24.60
CA LYS A 520 13.67 -22.76 -23.25
C LYS A 520 13.02 -21.41 -23.00
N SER A 521 12.06 -21.39 -22.07
CA SER A 521 11.45 -20.16 -21.56
C SER A 521 12.44 -19.31 -20.77
N ILE A 522 12.18 -18.01 -20.65
CA ILE A 522 13.01 -17.12 -19.81
C ILE A 522 12.95 -17.50 -18.32
N GLY A 523 11.86 -18.14 -17.87
CA GLY A 523 11.73 -18.69 -16.51
C GLY A 523 12.71 -19.83 -16.24
N GLU A 524 12.73 -20.85 -17.10
CA GLU A 524 13.68 -21.96 -17.02
C GLU A 524 15.13 -21.48 -17.12
N LEU A 525 15.42 -20.57 -18.04
CA LEU A 525 16.77 -20.01 -18.22
C LEU A 525 17.23 -19.23 -16.98
N ARG A 526 16.33 -18.47 -16.33
CA ARG A 526 16.63 -17.83 -15.03
C ARG A 526 16.81 -18.85 -13.91
N ALA A 527 16.12 -20.00 -13.94
CA ALA A 527 16.33 -21.09 -12.97
C ALA A 527 17.68 -21.78 -13.16
N LEU A 528 18.04 -22.14 -14.39
CA LEU A 528 19.35 -22.68 -14.77
C LEU A 528 20.49 -21.71 -14.41
N ALA A 529 20.30 -20.42 -14.66
CA ALA A 529 21.28 -19.38 -14.31
C ALA A 529 21.52 -19.30 -12.80
N ARG A 530 20.46 -19.26 -11.98
CA ARG A 530 20.56 -19.34 -10.51
C ARG A 530 21.31 -20.60 -10.06
N ALA A 531 21.00 -21.76 -10.66
CA ALA A 531 21.67 -23.03 -10.33
C ALA A 531 23.16 -23.07 -10.72
N ARG A 532 23.62 -22.20 -11.63
CA ARG A 532 25.03 -22.04 -12.03
C ARG A 532 25.68 -20.76 -11.47
N GLY A 533 25.02 -20.06 -10.54
CA GLY A 533 25.56 -18.85 -9.89
C GLY A 533 25.65 -17.60 -10.78
N VAL A 534 25.05 -17.63 -11.99
CA VAL A 534 25.07 -16.52 -12.94
C VAL A 534 23.72 -15.78 -12.99
N ARG A 535 23.74 -14.51 -13.41
CA ARG A 535 22.55 -13.66 -13.55
C ARG A 535 22.59 -12.92 -14.88
N GLY A 536 21.46 -12.85 -15.57
CA GLY A 536 21.24 -12.08 -16.78
C GLY A 536 19.76 -11.76 -16.90
N ASP A 537 19.43 -10.59 -17.44
CA ASP A 537 18.06 -10.08 -17.38
C ASP A 537 17.27 -10.43 -18.64
N THR A 538 17.92 -10.50 -19.81
CA THR A 538 17.32 -10.93 -21.08
C THR A 538 17.54 -12.41 -21.38
N LYS A 539 16.68 -13.00 -22.22
CA LYS A 539 16.84 -14.38 -22.71
C LYS A 539 18.17 -14.56 -23.47
N ALA A 540 18.61 -13.57 -24.24
CA ALA A 540 19.86 -13.64 -25.01
C ALA A 540 21.11 -13.71 -24.11
N GLU A 541 21.16 -12.89 -23.05
CA GLU A 541 22.25 -12.94 -22.06
C GLU A 541 22.27 -14.27 -21.32
N LEU A 542 21.10 -14.76 -20.88
CA LEU A 542 20.99 -16.03 -20.16
C LEU A 542 21.45 -17.22 -21.02
N VAL A 543 21.03 -17.29 -22.29
CA VAL A 543 21.52 -18.31 -23.23
C VAL A 543 23.05 -18.22 -23.39
N LYS A 544 23.60 -17.01 -23.54
CA LYS A 544 25.04 -16.77 -23.69
C LYS A 544 25.84 -17.20 -22.45
N LEU A 545 25.39 -16.82 -21.25
CA LEU A 545 26.04 -17.15 -19.98
C LEU A 545 25.97 -18.66 -19.66
N LEU A 546 24.88 -19.33 -20.02
CA LEU A 546 24.68 -20.75 -19.77
C LEU A 546 25.43 -21.66 -20.75
N SER A 547 25.64 -21.21 -21.99
CA SER A 547 26.46 -21.92 -22.98
C SER A 547 27.95 -21.66 -22.81
N SER A 548 28.36 -20.47 -22.35
CA SER A 548 29.79 -20.10 -22.18
C SER A 548 30.48 -20.71 -20.95
N GLY A 549 29.86 -21.68 -20.27
CA GLY A 549 30.48 -22.47 -19.19
C GLY A 549 30.92 -21.70 -17.93
N ALA A 550 30.59 -20.42 -17.79
CA ALA A 550 31.16 -19.55 -16.78
C ALA A 550 30.56 -19.78 -15.38
N ALA A 551 31.30 -20.43 -14.49
CA ALA A 551 31.02 -20.43 -13.06
C ALA A 551 31.67 -19.20 -12.40
N ALA A 552 30.89 -18.42 -11.64
CA ALA A 552 31.40 -17.27 -10.91
C ALA A 552 32.01 -17.70 -9.56
N ALA A 553 33.25 -17.26 -9.28
CA ALA A 553 33.89 -17.50 -7.99
C ALA A 553 33.23 -16.70 -6.86
N ALA A 554 33.21 -17.28 -5.65
CA ALA A 554 32.68 -16.61 -4.46
C ALA A 554 33.62 -15.49 -3.96
N PRO A 555 33.10 -14.38 -3.40
CA PRO A 555 33.92 -13.27 -2.92
C PRO A 555 34.63 -13.62 -1.60
N ALA A 556 35.96 -13.55 -1.59
CA ALA A 556 36.76 -13.69 -0.38
C ALA A 556 36.81 -12.36 0.40
N ALA A 557 36.03 -12.25 1.48
CA ALA A 557 35.95 -11.05 2.32
C ALA A 557 35.68 -11.37 3.81
N ALA A 558 36.44 -12.31 4.40
CA ALA A 558 36.25 -12.76 5.79
C ALA A 558 37.56 -13.21 6.48
N ALA A 559 38.69 -12.54 6.24
CA ALA A 559 40.00 -12.97 6.75
C ALA A 559 41.00 -11.81 7.00
N ALA A 560 40.58 -10.73 7.67
CA ALA A 560 41.44 -9.57 7.94
C ALA A 560 41.05 -8.76 9.21
N ALA A 561 40.81 -9.44 10.34
CA ALA A 561 40.43 -8.79 11.61
C ALA A 561 40.88 -9.59 12.85
N ALA A 562 42.16 -9.98 12.93
CA ALA A 562 42.65 -10.87 13.99
C ALA A 562 44.13 -10.62 14.38
N SER A 563 44.51 -9.37 14.70
CA SER A 563 45.89 -9.05 15.12
C SER A 563 46.08 -7.72 15.89
N SER A 564 45.23 -7.40 16.88
CA SER A 564 45.50 -6.27 17.81
C SER A 564 44.62 -6.26 19.08
N ALA A 565 44.91 -7.15 20.04
CA ALA A 565 44.32 -7.09 21.40
C ALA A 565 45.25 -7.73 22.45
N ALA A 566 46.33 -7.05 22.82
CA ALA A 566 47.16 -7.43 23.95
C ALA A 566 46.61 -6.79 25.24
N SER A 567 46.50 -7.59 26.30
CA SER A 567 46.33 -7.18 27.72
C SER A 567 45.34 -6.05 28.04
N TRP A 568 44.19 -6.41 28.61
CA TRP A 568 43.71 -5.84 29.88
C TRP A 568 42.86 -6.89 30.61
N SER A 569 43.00 -6.98 31.93
CA SER A 569 42.39 -8.05 32.74
C SER A 569 41.30 -7.49 33.64
N ALA A 570 40.17 -8.20 33.74
CA ALA A 570 39.07 -7.92 34.66
C ALA A 570 38.80 -9.16 35.53
N PRO A 571 38.31 -9.02 36.77
CA PRO A 571 38.39 -10.07 37.79
C PRO A 571 37.36 -11.20 37.61
N ALA A 572 37.67 -12.34 38.22
CA ALA A 572 36.86 -13.56 38.15
C ALA A 572 35.55 -13.47 38.94
N ALA A 573 34.49 -14.10 38.40
CA ALA A 573 33.30 -14.50 39.15
C ALA A 573 33.38 -16.01 39.47
N PRO A 574 32.86 -16.47 40.63
CA PRO A 574 32.99 -17.86 41.06
C PRO A 574 32.11 -18.83 40.24
N ALA A 575 32.51 -20.09 40.20
CA ALA A 575 31.91 -21.11 39.36
C ALA A 575 30.83 -21.96 40.06
N ALA A 576 29.93 -22.49 39.23
CA ALA A 576 29.15 -23.73 39.40
C ALA A 576 28.22 -23.89 40.63
N SER A 577 26.92 -24.02 40.33
CA SER A 577 26.23 -25.26 40.70
C SER A 577 25.49 -25.80 39.47
N SER A 578 25.56 -27.12 39.26
CA SER A 578 25.00 -27.79 38.09
C SER A 578 23.61 -28.36 38.39
N ASN A 579 22.66 -28.18 37.48
CA ASN A 579 21.54 -29.12 37.33
C ASN A 579 21.04 -29.10 35.88
N GLY A 580 21.03 -30.27 35.25
CA GLY A 580 20.54 -30.45 33.88
C GLY A 580 19.22 -31.21 33.88
N ALA A 581 18.20 -30.66 33.22
CA ALA A 581 16.96 -31.36 32.90
C ALA A 581 16.39 -30.83 31.58
N GLY A 582 16.06 -31.73 30.64
CA GLY A 582 15.42 -31.36 29.38
C GLY A 582 13.92 -31.10 29.59
N ALA A 583 13.46 -29.88 29.30
CA ALA A 583 12.05 -29.52 29.44
C ALA A 583 11.26 -29.83 28.15
N GLY A 584 10.48 -30.91 28.17
CA GLY A 584 9.44 -31.16 27.17
C GLY A 584 8.28 -30.15 27.28
N ALA A 585 7.66 -29.81 26.15
CA ALA A 585 6.55 -28.85 26.13
C ALA A 585 5.30 -29.43 26.86
N SER A 586 4.97 -28.88 28.03
CA SER A 586 3.81 -29.30 28.82
C SER A 586 2.50 -29.13 28.07
N ALA A 587 1.68 -30.19 28.02
CA ALA A 587 0.37 -30.15 27.40
C ALA A 587 -0.59 -29.18 28.12
N LEU A 588 -1.33 -28.38 27.35
CA LEU A 588 -2.37 -27.49 27.90
C LEU A 588 -3.60 -28.30 28.34
N SER A 589 -4.14 -27.96 29.51
CA SER A 589 -5.38 -28.55 30.03
C SER A 589 -6.62 -28.05 29.28
N GLU A 590 -7.70 -28.84 29.31
CA GLU A 590 -8.98 -28.49 28.69
C GLU A 590 -9.53 -27.14 29.18
N LYS A 591 -9.40 -26.83 30.47
CA LYS A 591 -9.80 -25.54 31.06
C LYS A 591 -9.01 -24.35 30.47
N GLN A 592 -7.71 -24.53 30.19
CA GLN A 592 -6.88 -23.51 29.53
C GLN A 592 -7.21 -23.36 28.03
N LEU A 593 -7.65 -24.44 27.37
CA LEU A 593 -8.08 -24.40 25.97
C LEU A 593 -9.47 -23.75 25.82
N LEU A 594 -10.42 -24.05 26.72
CA LEU A 594 -11.74 -23.41 26.74
C LEU A 594 -11.68 -21.90 26.95
N ALA A 595 -10.68 -21.39 27.68
CA ALA A 595 -10.46 -19.96 27.89
C ALA A 595 -9.99 -19.20 26.64
N LYS A 596 -9.48 -19.89 25.60
CA LYS A 596 -8.90 -19.26 24.41
C LYS A 596 -9.92 -18.84 23.35
N SER A 597 -9.55 -17.87 22.54
CA SER A 597 -10.28 -17.48 21.33
C SER A 597 -10.26 -18.58 20.26
N VAL A 598 -11.20 -18.51 19.31
CA VAL A 598 -11.23 -19.46 18.18
C VAL A 598 -10.00 -19.32 17.28
N GLY A 599 -9.45 -18.10 17.14
CA GLY A 599 -8.22 -17.83 16.40
C GLY A 599 -7.00 -18.52 17.02
N GLU A 600 -6.78 -18.35 18.33
CA GLU A 600 -5.72 -19.05 19.05
C GLU A 600 -5.86 -20.57 18.97
N LEU A 601 -7.08 -21.09 19.13
CA LEU A 601 -7.35 -22.53 19.06
C LEU A 601 -7.05 -23.08 17.66
N ARG A 602 -7.37 -22.34 16.59
CA ARG A 602 -6.98 -22.69 15.22
C ARG A 602 -5.46 -22.65 15.00
N ALA A 603 -4.78 -21.63 15.54
CA ALA A 603 -3.32 -21.54 15.47
C ALA A 603 -2.62 -22.70 16.21
N LEU A 604 -3.16 -23.12 17.36
CA LEU A 604 -2.61 -24.22 18.17
C LEU A 604 -2.94 -25.59 17.55
N ALA A 605 -4.12 -25.73 16.93
CA ALA A 605 -4.53 -26.90 16.13
C ALA A 605 -3.66 -27.08 14.88
N ALA A 606 -3.41 -26.00 14.13
CA ALA A 606 -2.57 -26.03 12.92
C ALA A 606 -1.14 -26.50 13.22
N ARG A 607 -0.55 -26.08 14.34
CA ARG A 607 0.77 -26.57 14.83
C ARG A 607 0.81 -28.06 15.16
N ARG A 608 -0.35 -28.71 15.33
CA ARG A 608 -0.53 -30.15 15.55
C ARG A 608 -1.15 -30.87 14.33
N GLY A 609 -1.24 -30.21 13.18
CA GLY A 609 -1.81 -30.78 11.95
C GLY A 609 -3.34 -30.92 11.92
N ILE A 610 -4.03 -30.51 12.99
CA ILE A 610 -5.50 -30.56 13.11
C ILE A 610 -6.10 -29.44 12.24
N ARG A 611 -7.09 -29.77 11.41
CA ARG A 611 -7.71 -28.84 10.45
C ARG A 611 -9.22 -28.70 10.70
N GLY A 612 -9.72 -27.47 10.55
CA GLY A 612 -11.16 -27.17 10.57
C GLY A 612 -11.80 -27.20 11.97
N GLY A 613 -13.13 -27.07 11.98
CA GLY A 613 -13.96 -27.22 13.17
C GLY A 613 -14.38 -25.92 13.89
N ASN A 614 -15.39 -26.07 14.74
CA ASN A 614 -15.88 -25.08 15.68
C ASN A 614 -15.07 -25.09 17.00
N LYS A 615 -15.41 -24.22 17.96
CA LYS A 615 -14.65 -24.09 19.22
C LYS A 615 -14.61 -25.39 20.04
N ALA A 616 -15.72 -26.11 20.14
CA ALA A 616 -15.80 -27.35 20.92
C ALA A 616 -15.00 -28.49 20.25
N GLU A 617 -15.09 -28.61 18.93
CA GLU A 617 -14.31 -29.57 18.14
C GLU A 617 -12.80 -29.32 18.25
N LEU A 618 -12.37 -28.06 18.12
CA LEU A 618 -10.96 -27.66 18.27
C LEU A 618 -10.42 -27.95 19.67
N VAL A 619 -11.18 -27.64 20.73
CA VAL A 619 -10.79 -27.99 22.10
C VAL A 619 -10.70 -29.51 22.27
N LYS A 620 -11.72 -30.27 21.84
CA LYS A 620 -11.75 -31.73 21.94
C LYS A 620 -10.57 -32.38 21.19
N ALA A 621 -10.26 -31.92 19.99
CA ALA A 621 -9.13 -32.40 19.19
C ALA A 621 -7.78 -32.04 19.82
N LEU A 622 -7.65 -30.84 20.41
CA LEU A 622 -6.44 -30.42 21.12
C LEU A 622 -6.22 -31.16 22.46
N VAL A 623 -7.29 -31.51 23.17
CA VAL A 623 -7.23 -32.38 24.35
C VAL A 623 -6.88 -33.82 23.96
N ALA A 624 -7.45 -34.34 22.87
CA ALA A 624 -7.10 -35.66 22.35
C ALA A 624 -5.64 -35.74 21.89
N ALA A 625 -5.11 -34.71 21.23
CA ALA A 625 -3.69 -34.60 20.85
C ALA A 625 -2.77 -34.10 21.99
N SER A 626 -3.25 -34.15 23.24
CA SER A 626 -2.51 -33.87 24.47
C SER A 626 -2.46 -35.09 25.41
N LYS A 627 -2.97 -36.25 24.96
CA LYS A 627 -2.89 -37.55 25.62
C LYS A 627 -2.12 -38.53 24.75
#